data_AF-R1E489-F1
#
_entry.id   AF-R1E489-F1
#
_cell.length_a   1.000
_cell.length_b   1.000
_cell.length_c   1.000
_cell.angle_alpha   90.00
_cell.angle_beta   90.00
_cell.angle_gamma   90.00
#
_symmetry.space_group_name_H-M   'P 1'
#
loop_
_entity.id
_entity.type
_entity.pdbx_description
1 polymer ?
#
loop_
_entity_poly.entity_id
_entity_poly.type
_entity_poly.pdbx_seq_one_letter_code
_entity_poly.pdbx_strand_id
1 'polypeptide(L)'
;MLAPYFSSVAWTPEVKAAMFTEMDKDAGGSVCADEFYEWMIESAQLEVSAEGVTKMRQREERLKISTGDVPAHLMEIIEESGAKTIEQKVTHALHSGFDRTIADHFISCYLLLKEWGCQEDVCVAGLLHASYRRGDGLQAVKPAEMRPVWQKKLGAGAEELIYLFPSAHKTAYASDGLLHAPLGSTISFPDLLDDGKTITIDDAQRAALAELEVVNSHDQNFLCNDDPVQNLWQFYQHVTIMPLLSAGAAATIKTFQQRAFCAGVDCSDIVKWHEGRFGEAGPDAKWQKHIEMFKPGGRYYDIEKILLSFVDEDGYTGDGCDALPSYEKK
;
A
#
# COMPACT_ATOMS: atom_id res chain seq x y z
N MET A 1 -3.40 14.69 -24.13
CA MET A 1 -3.45 14.15 -22.75
C MET A 1 -3.82 12.68 -22.70
N LEU A 2 -4.79 12.17 -23.49
CA LEU A 2 -5.16 10.75 -23.49
C LEU A 2 -4.28 9.83 -24.36
N ALA A 3 -3.60 10.37 -25.37
CA ALA A 3 -2.81 9.59 -26.33
C ALA A 3 -1.80 8.58 -25.73
N PRO A 4 -1.12 8.85 -24.59
CA PRO A 4 -0.25 7.86 -23.94
C PRO A 4 -0.98 6.64 -23.37
N TYR A 5 -2.27 6.75 -23.08
CA TYR A 5 -3.09 5.68 -22.47
C TYR A 5 -3.87 4.86 -23.52
N PHE A 6 -3.83 5.29 -24.79
CA PHE A 6 -4.52 4.66 -25.92
C PHE A 6 -3.63 4.69 -27.16
N SER A 7 -2.36 4.32 -26.98
CA SER A 7 -1.30 4.41 -28.01
C SER A 7 -1.59 3.56 -29.26
N SER A 8 -2.43 2.54 -29.13
CA SER A 8 -2.88 1.67 -30.22
C SER A 8 -4.12 2.18 -30.97
N VAL A 9 -4.76 3.26 -30.50
CA VAL A 9 -6.01 3.78 -31.05
C VAL A 9 -5.75 4.89 -32.07
N ALA A 10 -6.19 4.68 -33.31
CA ALA A 10 -6.22 5.73 -34.31
C ALA A 10 -7.31 6.76 -33.95
N TRP A 11 -6.90 7.99 -33.59
CA TRP A 11 -7.78 9.06 -33.12
C TRP A 11 -8.64 9.70 -34.22
N THR A 12 -9.47 8.90 -34.90
CA THR A 12 -10.41 9.39 -35.92
C THR A 12 -11.63 10.08 -35.28
N PRO A 13 -12.36 10.92 -36.04
CA PRO A 13 -13.61 11.54 -35.56
C PRO A 13 -14.65 10.52 -35.09
N GLU A 14 -14.76 9.37 -35.76
CA GLU A 14 -15.71 8.30 -35.43
C GLU A 14 -15.37 7.64 -34.10
N VAL A 15 -14.08 7.39 -33.84
CA VAL A 15 -13.60 6.83 -32.57
C VAL A 15 -13.85 7.80 -31.42
N LYS A 16 -13.58 9.09 -31.60
CA LYS A 16 -13.86 10.12 -30.60
C LYS A 16 -15.36 10.22 -30.27
N ALA A 17 -16.22 10.10 -31.27
CA ALA A 17 -17.67 10.13 -31.08
C ALA A 17 -18.19 8.89 -30.33
N ALA A 18 -17.65 7.70 -30.65
CA ALA A 18 -17.96 6.47 -29.94
C ALA A 18 -17.53 6.54 -28.47
N MET A 19 -16.29 6.95 -28.20
CA MET A 19 -15.77 7.12 -26.83
C MET A 19 -16.60 8.12 -26.04
N PHE A 20 -16.97 9.25 -26.64
CA PHE A 20 -17.84 10.23 -25.99
C PHE A 20 -19.20 9.62 -25.61
N THR A 21 -19.78 8.78 -26.48
CA THR A 21 -21.06 8.11 -26.22
C THR A 21 -20.94 7.05 -25.12
N GLU A 22 -19.79 6.38 -25.00
CA GLU A 22 -19.50 5.46 -23.89
C GLU A 22 -19.28 6.19 -22.56
N MET A 23 -18.68 7.38 -22.61
CA MET A 23 -18.41 8.22 -21.45
C MET A 23 -19.69 8.88 -20.91
N ASP A 24 -20.54 9.41 -21.79
CA ASP A 24 -21.79 10.13 -21.49
C ASP A 24 -22.90 9.12 -21.09
N LYS A 25 -22.70 8.40 -19.98
CA LYS A 25 -23.60 7.32 -19.50
C LYS A 25 -25.02 7.83 -19.24
N ASP A 26 -25.18 9.09 -18.83
CA ASP A 26 -26.48 9.71 -18.61
C ASP A 26 -27.15 10.25 -19.89
N ALA A 27 -26.44 10.19 -21.03
CA ALA A 27 -26.84 10.74 -22.33
C ALA A 27 -27.21 12.24 -22.27
N GLY A 28 -26.63 12.99 -21.34
CA GLY A 28 -26.85 14.42 -21.11
C GLY A 28 -26.18 15.31 -22.16
N GLY A 29 -25.30 14.75 -23.00
CA GLY A 29 -24.55 15.48 -24.01
C GLY A 29 -23.31 16.18 -23.46
N SER A 30 -22.88 15.81 -22.25
CA SER A 30 -21.67 16.35 -21.61
C SER A 30 -21.11 15.35 -20.60
N VAL A 31 -19.84 14.99 -20.74
CA VAL A 31 -19.18 14.08 -19.81
C VAL A 31 -18.74 14.83 -18.55
N CYS A 32 -19.24 14.45 -17.39
CA CYS A 32 -18.77 14.97 -16.10
C CYS A 32 -17.47 14.28 -15.64
N ALA A 33 -16.83 14.83 -14.59
CA ALA A 33 -15.56 14.30 -14.10
C ALA A 33 -15.66 12.84 -13.62
N ASP A 34 -16.79 12.46 -13.01
CA ASP A 34 -17.02 11.09 -12.52
C ASP A 34 -17.22 10.11 -13.68
N GLU A 35 -18.01 10.48 -14.69
CA GLU A 35 -18.20 9.70 -15.92
C GLU A 35 -16.89 9.51 -16.70
N PHE A 36 -16.10 10.58 -16.82
CA PHE A 36 -14.77 10.53 -17.43
C PHE A 36 -13.83 9.59 -16.65
N TYR A 37 -13.86 9.67 -15.32
CA TYR A 37 -13.01 8.86 -14.44
C TYR A 37 -13.40 7.37 -14.47
N GLU A 38 -14.69 7.06 -14.38
CA GLU A 38 -15.20 5.69 -14.51
C GLU A 38 -14.86 5.09 -15.87
N TRP A 39 -15.14 5.82 -16.96
CA TRP A 39 -14.82 5.36 -18.30
C TRP A 39 -13.31 5.22 -18.51
N MET A 40 -12.48 6.11 -17.96
CA MET A 40 -11.02 5.98 -17.99
C MET A 40 -10.53 4.74 -17.24
N ILE A 41 -11.12 4.40 -16.09
CA ILE A 41 -10.76 3.18 -15.36
C ILE A 41 -11.09 1.93 -16.18
N GLU A 42 -12.28 1.90 -16.78
CA GLU A 42 -12.76 0.76 -17.58
C GLU A 42 -12.02 0.64 -18.92
N SER A 43 -11.61 1.77 -19.49
CA SER A 43 -11.10 1.84 -20.87
C SER A 43 -9.58 2.02 -20.96
N ALA A 44 -8.89 2.44 -19.89
CA ALA A 44 -7.44 2.58 -19.89
C ALA A 44 -6.77 1.19 -19.94
N GLN A 45 -6.67 0.66 -21.15
CA GLN A 45 -5.71 -0.39 -21.47
C GLN A 45 -4.33 0.26 -21.45
N LEU A 46 -3.66 0.22 -20.30
CA LEU A 46 -2.21 0.38 -20.30
C LEU A 46 -1.64 -0.63 -21.30
N GLU A 47 -0.92 -0.15 -22.31
CA GLU A 47 0.03 -1.01 -23.02
C GLU A 47 0.94 -1.55 -21.95
N VAL A 48 0.74 -2.83 -21.61
CA VAL A 48 1.50 -3.50 -20.57
C VAL A 48 2.96 -3.43 -21.02
N SER A 49 3.78 -2.61 -20.36
CA SER A 49 5.18 -2.49 -20.72
C SER A 49 5.82 -3.87 -20.63
N ALA A 50 6.83 -4.17 -21.46
CA ALA A 50 7.49 -5.47 -21.40
C ALA A 50 8.01 -5.80 -19.98
N GLU A 51 8.37 -4.76 -19.24
CA GLU A 51 8.74 -4.84 -17.82
C GLU A 51 7.51 -5.13 -16.92
N GLY A 52 6.39 -4.43 -17.10
CA GLY A 52 5.12 -4.70 -16.41
C GLY A 52 4.59 -6.11 -16.65
N VAL A 53 4.65 -6.61 -17.89
CA VAL A 53 4.30 -8.00 -18.25
C VAL A 53 5.23 -8.99 -17.54
N THR A 54 6.54 -8.71 -17.51
CA THR A 54 7.52 -9.57 -16.84
C THR A 54 7.28 -9.61 -15.33
N LYS A 55 7.00 -8.45 -14.72
CA LYS A 55 6.64 -8.30 -13.31
C LYS A 55 5.35 -9.08 -12.99
N MET A 56 4.29 -8.90 -13.78
CA MET A 56 3.03 -9.65 -13.62
C MET A 56 3.26 -11.16 -13.76
N ARG A 57 4.05 -11.59 -14.76
CA ARG A 57 4.39 -13.00 -14.96
C ARG A 57 5.17 -13.57 -13.78
N GLN A 58 6.19 -12.88 -13.28
CA GLN A 58 6.96 -13.31 -12.10
C GLN A 58 6.07 -13.46 -10.86
N ARG A 59 5.10 -12.54 -10.69
CA ARG A 59 4.13 -12.60 -9.60
C ARG A 59 3.11 -13.73 -9.77
N GLU A 60 2.60 -13.94 -10.98
CA GLU A 60 1.74 -15.10 -11.30
C GLU A 60 2.48 -16.42 -11.15
N GLU A 61 3.74 -16.50 -11.59
CA GLU A 61 4.61 -17.65 -11.41
C GLU A 61 4.79 -17.92 -9.92
N ARG A 62 5.03 -16.87 -9.10
CA ARG A 62 5.06 -16.99 -7.62
C ARG A 62 3.74 -17.54 -7.07
N LEU A 63 2.59 -16.99 -7.47
CA LEU A 63 1.28 -17.48 -7.02
C LEU A 63 1.02 -18.94 -7.46
N LYS A 64 1.39 -19.31 -8.69
CA LYS A 64 1.22 -20.66 -9.24
C LYS A 64 2.17 -21.68 -8.59
N ILE A 65 3.41 -21.30 -8.33
CA ILE A 65 4.42 -22.15 -7.68
C ILE A 65 4.09 -22.31 -6.19
N SER A 66 3.67 -21.24 -5.53
CA SER A 66 3.62 -21.18 -4.06
C SER A 66 2.23 -21.34 -3.45
N THR A 67 1.16 -21.43 -4.23
CA THR A 67 -0.15 -21.87 -3.69
C THR A 67 -0.09 -23.30 -3.14
N GLY A 68 0.82 -24.14 -3.65
CA GLY A 68 1.13 -25.45 -3.07
C GLY A 68 1.82 -25.38 -1.70
N ASP A 69 2.41 -24.24 -1.35
CA ASP A 69 3.11 -24.01 -0.08
C ASP A 69 2.20 -23.43 1.01
N VAL A 70 0.98 -22.99 0.66
CA VAL A 70 -0.01 -22.56 1.64
C VAL A 70 -0.71 -23.80 2.23
N PRO A 71 -0.70 -23.97 3.56
CA PRO A 71 -1.40 -25.08 4.20
C PRO A 71 -2.87 -25.19 3.78
N ALA A 72 -3.33 -26.41 3.47
CA ALA A 72 -4.67 -26.66 2.94
C ALA A 72 -5.80 -26.06 3.82
N HIS A 73 -5.67 -26.17 5.14
CA HIS A 73 -6.65 -25.61 6.08
C HIS A 73 -6.75 -24.07 6.00
N LEU A 74 -5.68 -23.37 5.62
CA LEU A 74 -5.72 -21.91 5.42
C LEU A 74 -6.38 -21.55 4.08
N MET A 75 -6.14 -22.36 3.04
CA MET A 75 -6.83 -22.20 1.76
C MET A 75 -8.34 -22.45 1.88
N GLU A 76 -8.76 -23.39 2.73
CA GLU A 76 -10.17 -23.60 3.07
C GLU A 76 -10.79 -22.36 3.72
N ILE A 77 -10.06 -21.66 4.60
CA ILE A 77 -10.56 -20.45 5.26
C ILE A 77 -10.71 -19.28 4.26
N ILE A 78 -9.79 -19.14 3.31
CA ILE A 78 -9.91 -18.16 2.21
C ILE A 78 -11.14 -18.44 1.34
N GLU A 79 -11.45 -19.71 1.09
CA GLU A 79 -12.67 -20.12 0.38
C GLU A 79 -13.92 -19.77 1.19
N GLU A 80 -13.96 -20.15 2.47
CA GLU A 80 -15.08 -19.89 3.38
C GLU A 80 -15.35 -18.40 3.58
N SER A 81 -14.33 -17.54 3.51
CA SER A 81 -14.48 -16.09 3.65
C SER A 81 -15.06 -15.42 2.39
N GLY A 82 -15.20 -16.15 1.27
CA GLY A 82 -15.63 -15.60 -0.01
C GLY A 82 -14.61 -14.67 -0.68
N ALA A 83 -13.36 -14.62 -0.20
CA ALA A 83 -12.36 -13.67 -0.71
C ALA A 83 -12.02 -13.88 -2.19
N LYS A 84 -12.20 -15.11 -2.70
CA LYS A 84 -12.00 -15.46 -4.12
C LYS A 84 -13.05 -14.89 -5.07
N THR A 85 -14.21 -14.48 -4.56
CA THR A 85 -15.28 -13.89 -5.39
C THR A 85 -15.28 -12.37 -5.36
N ILE A 86 -14.42 -11.76 -4.53
CA ILE A 86 -14.37 -10.32 -4.38
C ILE A 86 -13.22 -9.78 -5.22
N GLU A 87 -13.57 -9.01 -6.24
CA GLU A 87 -12.60 -8.25 -7.03
C GLU A 87 -11.85 -7.26 -6.13
N GLN A 88 -10.52 -7.24 -6.26
CA GLN A 88 -9.68 -6.29 -5.57
C GLN A 88 -9.79 -4.93 -6.27
N LYS A 89 -10.71 -4.10 -5.79
CA LYS A 89 -10.79 -2.69 -6.19
C LYS A 89 -9.82 -1.86 -5.36
N VAL A 90 -9.00 -1.06 -6.04
CA VAL A 90 -8.03 -0.14 -5.43
C VAL A 90 -8.30 1.28 -5.89
N THR A 91 -7.82 2.26 -5.11
CA THR A 91 -8.06 3.68 -5.40
C THR A 91 -7.29 4.21 -6.62
N HIS A 92 -6.41 3.39 -7.22
CA HIS A 92 -5.65 3.72 -8.43
C HIS A 92 -5.49 2.45 -9.27
N ALA A 93 -5.75 2.48 -10.58
CA ALA A 93 -5.74 1.28 -11.45
C ALA A 93 -4.38 0.54 -11.50
N LEU A 94 -3.28 1.18 -11.08
CA LEU A 94 -1.95 0.58 -10.94
C LEU A 94 -1.69 -0.08 -9.56
N HIS A 95 -2.57 0.09 -8.56
CA HIS A 95 -2.42 -0.42 -7.19
C HIS A 95 -2.88 -1.88 -7.01
N SER A 96 -3.18 -2.56 -8.09
CA SER A 96 -3.28 -4.01 -8.17
C SER A 96 -3.19 -4.37 -9.65
N GLY A 97 -2.50 -5.46 -10.00
CA GLY A 97 -2.66 -6.00 -11.35
C GLY A 97 -4.15 -6.19 -11.67
N PHE A 98 -4.54 -5.85 -12.90
CA PHE A 98 -5.91 -6.04 -13.41
C PHE A 98 -6.39 -7.49 -13.16
N ASP A 99 -7.69 -7.68 -12.96
CA ASP A 99 -8.37 -8.98 -12.77
C ASP A 99 -7.98 -9.79 -11.51
N ARG A 100 -7.54 -9.12 -10.44
CA ARG A 100 -7.20 -9.78 -9.17
C ARG A 100 -8.37 -9.86 -8.20
N THR A 101 -8.41 -10.96 -7.45
CA THR A 101 -9.29 -11.11 -6.29
C THR A 101 -8.58 -10.65 -5.02
N ILE A 102 -9.35 -10.37 -3.97
CA ILE A 102 -8.78 -10.15 -2.63
C ILE A 102 -8.00 -11.38 -2.15
N ALA A 103 -8.44 -12.59 -2.50
CA ALA A 103 -7.70 -13.80 -2.17
C ALA A 103 -6.27 -13.80 -2.75
N ASP A 104 -6.08 -13.32 -3.98
CA ASP A 104 -4.74 -13.24 -4.59
C ASP A 104 -3.83 -12.27 -3.87
N HIS A 105 -4.39 -11.20 -3.30
CA HIS A 105 -3.67 -10.27 -2.43
C HIS A 105 -3.26 -10.91 -1.12
N PHE A 106 -4.22 -11.52 -0.43
CA PHE A 106 -4.00 -12.20 0.83
C PHE A 106 -2.96 -13.31 0.73
N ILE A 107 -3.06 -14.18 -0.28
CA ILE A 107 -2.09 -15.25 -0.52
C ILE A 107 -0.70 -14.68 -0.79
N SER A 108 -0.59 -13.63 -1.60
CA SER A 108 0.69 -12.98 -1.87
C SER A 108 1.32 -12.39 -0.59
N CYS A 109 0.53 -11.70 0.24
CA CYS A 109 1.00 -11.16 1.52
C CYS A 109 1.53 -12.26 2.45
N TYR A 110 0.81 -13.38 2.57
CA TYR A 110 1.27 -14.53 3.36
C TYR A 110 2.64 -15.03 2.88
N LEU A 111 2.77 -15.26 1.58
CA LEU A 111 4.00 -15.82 1.00
C LEU A 111 5.18 -14.87 1.16
N LEU A 112 4.97 -13.56 0.98
CA LEU A 112 6.00 -12.54 1.20
C LEU A 112 6.42 -12.47 2.67
N LEU A 113 5.48 -12.52 3.62
CA LEU A 113 5.82 -12.55 5.04
C LEU A 113 6.60 -13.81 5.43
N LYS A 114 6.27 -14.97 4.84
CA LYS A 114 7.04 -16.20 5.00
C LYS A 114 8.44 -16.08 4.42
N GLU A 115 8.57 -15.49 3.23
CA GLU A 115 9.85 -15.21 2.57
C GLU A 115 10.72 -14.26 3.42
N TRP A 116 10.10 -13.26 4.06
CA TRP A 116 10.78 -12.34 4.97
C TRP A 116 11.15 -12.95 6.33
N GLY A 117 10.71 -14.18 6.60
CA GLY A 117 11.00 -14.89 7.84
C GLY A 117 10.21 -14.38 9.04
N CYS A 118 9.03 -13.79 8.82
CA CYS A 118 8.15 -13.33 9.88
C CYS A 118 7.61 -14.50 10.73
N GLN A 119 7.15 -14.19 11.95
CA GLN A 119 6.50 -15.18 12.83
C GLN A 119 5.23 -15.74 12.16
N GLU A 120 4.88 -16.99 12.49
CA GLU A 120 3.75 -17.68 11.85
C GLU A 120 2.44 -16.90 12.01
N ASP A 121 2.17 -16.36 13.20
CA ASP A 121 0.97 -15.56 13.46
C ASP A 121 0.88 -14.32 12.55
N VAL A 122 2.00 -13.67 12.25
CA VAL A 122 2.06 -12.51 11.34
C VAL A 122 1.79 -12.97 9.91
N CYS A 123 2.41 -14.07 9.48
CA CYS A 123 2.20 -14.63 8.15
C CYS A 123 0.72 -14.99 7.94
N VAL A 124 0.14 -15.76 8.87
CA VAL A 124 -1.28 -16.16 8.84
C VAL A 124 -2.19 -14.94 8.89
N ALA A 125 -1.88 -13.92 9.70
CA ALA A 125 -2.64 -12.67 9.70
C ALA A 125 -2.63 -11.99 8.32
N GLY A 126 -1.52 -12.07 7.57
CA GLY A 126 -1.41 -11.59 6.20
C GLY A 126 -2.46 -12.16 5.24
N LEU A 127 -2.94 -13.39 5.47
CA LEU A 127 -4.01 -14.02 4.67
C LEU A 127 -5.39 -13.39 4.86
N LEU A 128 -5.61 -12.62 5.93
CA LEU A 128 -6.96 -12.17 6.28
C LEU A 128 -6.98 -10.75 6.87
N HIS A 129 -5.86 -10.04 6.90
CA HIS A 129 -5.65 -8.79 7.64
C HIS A 129 -6.73 -7.71 7.38
N ALA A 130 -7.29 -7.64 6.18
CA ALA A 130 -8.34 -6.67 5.82
C ALA A 130 -9.76 -7.27 5.76
N SER A 131 -9.97 -8.48 6.26
CA SER A 131 -11.24 -9.21 6.12
C SER A 131 -12.36 -8.65 7.00
N TYR A 132 -12.02 -8.19 8.20
CA TYR A 132 -13.01 -7.60 9.12
C TYR A 132 -13.45 -6.21 8.71
N ARG A 133 -12.55 -5.42 8.14
CA ARG A 133 -12.86 -4.12 7.55
C ARG A 133 -11.69 -3.66 6.68
N ARG A 134 -12.00 -3.24 5.47
CA ARG A 134 -11.05 -2.63 4.54
C ARG A 134 -10.95 -1.11 4.76
N GLY A 135 -9.94 -0.49 4.14
CA GLY A 135 -9.76 0.96 4.15
C GLY A 135 -10.96 1.74 3.59
N ASP A 136 -11.71 1.15 2.65
CA ASP A 136 -12.94 1.71 2.08
C ASP A 136 -14.22 1.35 2.86
N GLY A 137 -14.08 0.67 3.99
CA GLY A 137 -15.18 0.34 4.90
C GLY A 137 -15.92 -0.96 4.59
N LEU A 138 -15.62 -1.64 3.48
CA LEU A 138 -16.23 -2.94 3.20
C LEU A 138 -15.71 -4.03 4.15
N GLN A 139 -16.56 -5.02 4.42
CA GLN A 139 -16.23 -6.17 5.26
C GLN A 139 -16.44 -7.45 4.46
N ALA A 140 -15.44 -8.33 4.43
CA ALA A 140 -15.60 -9.67 3.86
C ALA A 140 -16.40 -10.57 4.81
N VAL A 141 -16.19 -10.41 6.13
CA VAL A 141 -16.90 -11.15 7.17
C VAL A 141 -17.23 -10.27 8.37
N LYS A 142 -18.20 -10.69 9.18
CA LYS A 142 -18.57 -9.98 10.42
C LYS A 142 -17.66 -10.39 11.59
N PRO A 143 -17.02 -9.44 12.28
CA PRO A 143 -16.16 -9.76 13.42
C PRO A 143 -16.85 -10.58 14.51
N ALA A 144 -18.03 -10.15 14.99
CA ALA A 144 -18.73 -10.80 16.09
C ALA A 144 -19.02 -12.31 15.85
N GLU A 145 -19.18 -12.71 14.59
CA GLU A 145 -19.44 -14.10 14.21
C GLU A 145 -18.12 -14.88 14.02
N MET A 146 -17.13 -14.27 13.37
CA MET A 146 -15.94 -14.98 12.91
C MET A 146 -14.77 -14.99 13.91
N ARG A 147 -14.66 -14.04 14.83
CA ARG A 147 -13.54 -13.99 15.79
C ARG A 147 -13.37 -15.31 16.57
N PRO A 148 -14.41 -15.89 17.22
CA PRO A 148 -14.24 -17.15 17.96
C PRO A 148 -13.89 -18.33 17.05
N VAL A 149 -14.39 -18.32 15.81
CA VAL A 149 -14.12 -19.36 14.81
C VAL A 149 -12.65 -19.30 14.37
N TRP A 150 -12.15 -18.10 14.07
CA TRP A 150 -10.79 -17.88 13.60
C TRP A 150 -9.76 -18.05 14.71
N GLN A 151 -10.04 -17.65 15.95
CA GLN A 151 -9.16 -17.97 17.08
C GLN A 151 -8.93 -19.49 17.20
N LYS A 152 -9.97 -20.30 16.96
CA LYS A 152 -9.86 -21.76 17.00
C LYS A 152 -9.12 -22.34 15.79
N LYS A 153 -9.35 -21.78 14.59
CA LYS A 153 -8.79 -22.31 13.33
C LYS A 153 -7.36 -21.81 13.04
N LEU A 154 -7.06 -20.56 13.35
CA LEU A 154 -5.81 -19.85 13.04
C LEU A 154 -4.87 -19.75 14.25
N GLY A 155 -5.43 -19.80 15.46
CA GLY A 155 -4.75 -19.41 16.68
C GLY A 155 -5.10 -17.99 17.12
N ALA A 156 -5.04 -17.74 18.42
CA ALA A 156 -5.45 -16.46 19.01
C ALA A 156 -4.53 -15.29 18.61
N GLY A 157 -3.23 -15.54 18.41
CA GLY A 157 -2.27 -14.51 18.02
C GLY A 157 -2.54 -13.98 16.61
N ALA A 158 -2.66 -14.88 15.63
CA ALA A 158 -3.00 -14.51 14.26
C ALA A 158 -4.35 -13.78 14.16
N GLU A 159 -5.39 -14.29 14.84
CA GLU A 159 -6.71 -13.64 14.83
C GLU A 159 -6.67 -12.25 15.45
N GLU A 160 -5.97 -12.05 16.56
CA GLU A 160 -5.84 -10.74 17.19
C GLU A 160 -5.18 -9.73 16.24
N LEU A 161 -4.15 -10.12 15.49
CA LEU A 161 -3.55 -9.24 14.48
C LEU A 161 -4.54 -8.88 13.36
N ILE A 162 -5.37 -9.83 12.91
CA ILE A 162 -6.42 -9.57 11.92
C ILE A 162 -7.48 -8.61 12.47
N TYR A 163 -7.83 -8.73 13.76
CA TYR A 163 -8.73 -7.81 14.45
C TYR A 163 -8.17 -6.39 14.54
N LEU A 164 -6.89 -6.27 14.90
CA LEU A 164 -6.22 -4.99 15.12
C LEU A 164 -5.92 -4.23 13.83
N PHE A 165 -5.63 -4.94 12.74
CA PHE A 165 -5.11 -4.35 11.50
C PHE A 165 -5.96 -3.20 10.95
N PRO A 166 -7.29 -3.29 10.79
CA PRO A 166 -8.08 -2.20 10.21
C PRO A 166 -7.94 -0.88 10.97
N SER A 167 -7.93 -0.96 12.30
CA SER A 167 -7.77 0.19 13.19
C SER A 167 -6.34 0.76 13.10
N ALA A 168 -5.34 -0.11 13.09
CA ALA A 168 -3.93 0.26 12.94
C ALA A 168 -3.66 0.93 11.58
N HIS A 169 -4.11 0.31 10.48
CA HIS A 169 -4.00 0.81 9.11
C HIS A 169 -4.57 2.22 8.96
N LYS A 170 -5.71 2.52 9.61
CA LYS A 170 -6.29 3.87 9.55
C LYS A 170 -5.39 4.95 10.16
N THR A 171 -4.49 4.56 11.07
CA THR A 171 -3.49 5.44 11.69
C THR A 171 -2.14 5.44 10.99
N ALA A 172 -1.94 4.64 9.93
CA ALA A 172 -0.66 4.54 9.23
C ALA A 172 -0.11 5.90 8.76
N TYR A 173 -0.98 6.88 8.50
CA TYR A 173 -0.63 8.22 8.02
C TYR A 173 -0.64 9.32 9.10
N ALA A 174 -1.03 8.98 10.33
CA ALA A 174 -1.06 9.93 11.45
C ALA A 174 0.35 10.09 12.04
N SER A 175 0.76 11.31 12.38
CA SER A 175 2.12 11.59 12.86
C SER A 175 2.52 10.84 14.14
N ASP A 176 1.53 10.47 14.94
CA ASP A 176 1.60 9.69 16.19
C ASP A 176 1.02 8.26 16.03
N GLY A 177 0.76 7.84 14.79
CA GLY A 177 0.21 6.53 14.48
C GLY A 177 1.25 5.43 14.30
N LEU A 178 0.78 4.27 13.82
CA LEU A 178 1.54 3.02 13.71
C LEU A 178 2.96 3.19 13.16
N LEU A 179 3.09 3.84 12.00
CA LEU A 179 4.34 3.96 11.26
C LEU A 179 5.21 5.14 11.69
N HIS A 180 4.59 6.19 12.23
CA HIS A 180 5.24 7.49 12.40
C HIS A 180 5.64 7.79 13.85
N ALA A 181 4.95 7.22 14.83
CA ALA A 181 5.25 7.47 16.24
C ALA A 181 6.71 7.09 16.58
N PRO A 182 7.35 7.77 17.55
CA PRO A 182 8.70 7.40 17.98
C PRO A 182 8.76 5.96 18.50
N LEU A 183 9.91 5.29 18.33
CA LEU A 183 10.13 3.96 18.90
C LEU A 183 10.00 3.99 20.43
N GLY A 184 9.38 2.96 21.01
CA GLY A 184 9.08 2.88 22.44
C GLY A 184 7.91 3.76 22.92
N SER A 185 7.25 4.49 22.02
CA SER A 185 6.01 5.20 22.36
C SER A 185 4.84 4.23 22.49
N THR A 186 3.96 4.50 23.46
CA THR A 186 2.64 3.84 23.53
C THR A 186 1.81 4.22 22.31
N ILE A 187 1.29 3.22 21.61
CA ILE A 187 0.43 3.41 20.45
C ILE A 187 -1.00 3.06 20.82
N SER A 188 -1.89 4.03 20.62
CA SER A 188 -3.31 3.85 20.85
C SER A 188 -4.12 4.39 19.68
N PHE A 189 -5.22 3.74 19.35
CA PHE A 189 -6.11 4.16 18.27
C PHE A 189 -7.56 3.76 18.52
N PRO A 190 -8.53 4.48 17.92
CA PRO A 190 -9.94 4.09 17.99
C PRO A 190 -10.15 2.69 17.41
N ASP A 191 -10.96 1.89 18.08
CA ASP A 191 -11.39 0.59 17.57
C ASP A 191 -12.43 0.80 16.46
N LEU A 192 -12.08 0.44 15.22
CA LEU A 192 -12.99 0.57 14.08
C LEU A 192 -14.05 -0.52 14.01
N LEU A 193 -13.96 -1.53 14.86
CA LEU A 193 -14.89 -2.65 14.91
C LEU A 193 -15.80 -2.58 16.16
N ASP A 194 -15.51 -1.66 17.08
CA ASP A 194 -16.26 -1.44 18.33
C ASP A 194 -16.27 0.07 18.68
N ASP A 195 -17.32 0.77 18.24
CA ASP A 195 -17.42 2.23 18.36
C ASP A 195 -17.30 2.71 19.82
N GLY A 196 -16.45 3.72 20.02
CA GLY A 196 -16.22 4.34 21.34
C GLY A 196 -15.15 3.64 22.18
N LYS A 197 -14.58 2.53 21.71
CA LYS A 197 -13.45 1.88 22.33
C LYS A 197 -12.13 2.39 21.77
N THR A 198 -11.11 2.41 22.63
CA THR A 198 -9.71 2.68 22.25
C THR A 198 -8.89 1.44 22.50
N ILE A 199 -8.08 1.06 21.52
CA ILE A 199 -7.11 -0.02 21.61
C ILE A 199 -5.76 0.60 21.94
N THR A 200 -5.01 -0.04 22.83
CA THR A 200 -3.58 0.24 23.03
C THR A 200 -2.83 -1.04 22.73
N ILE A 201 -1.82 -0.96 21.87
CA ILE A 201 -1.01 -2.10 21.46
C ILE A 201 0.35 -2.11 22.16
N ASP A 202 0.91 -3.30 22.37
CA ASP A 202 2.28 -3.46 22.87
C ASP A 202 3.33 -3.39 21.74
N ASP A 203 4.61 -3.46 22.11
CA ASP A 203 5.73 -3.38 21.18
C ASP A 203 5.74 -4.53 20.15
N ALA A 204 5.33 -5.74 20.55
CA ALA A 204 5.31 -6.91 19.69
C ALA A 204 4.18 -6.81 18.65
N GLN A 205 3.00 -6.38 19.09
CA GLN A 205 1.86 -6.07 18.23
C GLN A 205 2.20 -4.94 17.26
N ARG A 206 2.89 -3.89 17.72
CA ARG A 206 3.33 -2.80 16.86
C ARG A 206 4.26 -3.29 15.76
N ALA A 207 5.26 -4.10 16.08
CA ALA A 207 6.17 -4.68 15.09
C ALA A 207 5.40 -5.54 14.08
N ALA A 208 4.52 -6.43 14.55
CA ALA A 208 3.70 -7.29 13.69
C ALA A 208 2.76 -6.50 12.76
N LEU A 209 2.09 -5.48 13.27
CA LEU A 209 1.20 -4.63 12.47
C LEU A 209 1.97 -3.78 11.46
N ALA A 210 3.19 -3.35 11.80
CA ALA A 210 4.06 -2.64 10.85
C ALA A 210 4.48 -3.56 9.68
N GLU A 211 4.79 -4.84 9.94
CA GLU A 211 5.06 -5.82 8.88
C GLU A 211 3.86 -6.00 7.95
N LEU A 212 2.65 -6.11 8.53
CA LEU A 212 1.41 -6.22 7.77
C LEU A 212 1.15 -4.98 6.91
N GLU A 213 1.43 -3.78 7.41
CA GLU A 213 1.26 -2.54 6.64
C GLU A 213 2.27 -2.44 5.49
N VAL A 214 3.53 -2.84 5.72
CA VAL A 214 4.58 -2.86 4.70
C VAL A 214 4.24 -3.87 3.61
N VAL A 215 3.85 -5.10 3.95
CA VAL A 215 3.51 -6.12 2.94
C VAL A 215 2.24 -5.75 2.17
N ASN A 216 1.24 -5.17 2.85
CA ASN A 216 0.02 -4.69 2.21
C ASN A 216 0.35 -3.65 1.14
N SER A 217 1.17 -2.66 1.49
CA SER A 217 1.62 -1.62 0.56
C SER A 217 2.51 -2.18 -0.54
N HIS A 218 3.40 -3.11 -0.23
CA HIS A 218 4.31 -3.71 -1.21
C HIS A 218 3.56 -4.53 -2.27
N ASP A 219 2.60 -5.38 -1.87
CA ASP A 219 1.83 -6.18 -2.82
C ASP A 219 0.89 -5.34 -3.68
N GLN A 220 0.27 -4.30 -3.11
CA GLN A 220 -0.61 -3.38 -3.83
C GLN A 220 0.19 -2.51 -4.80
N ASN A 221 1.34 -1.98 -4.40
CA ASN A 221 2.09 -1.04 -5.22
C ASN A 221 3.08 -1.71 -6.20
N PHE A 222 3.04 -3.04 -6.36
CA PHE A 222 4.04 -3.76 -7.14
C PHE A 222 4.24 -3.24 -8.58
N LEU A 223 3.18 -2.77 -9.25
CA LEU A 223 3.25 -2.13 -10.59
C LEU A 223 3.55 -0.63 -10.53
N CYS A 224 3.29 0.02 -9.40
CA CYS A 224 3.55 1.43 -9.13
C CYS A 224 4.97 1.72 -8.61
N ASN A 225 5.75 0.69 -8.29
CA ASN A 225 7.10 0.85 -7.70
C ASN A 225 8.11 1.55 -8.63
N ASP A 226 7.70 2.03 -9.80
CA ASP A 226 8.52 2.77 -10.76
C ASP A 226 8.30 4.29 -10.67
N ASP A 227 7.28 4.79 -9.96
CA ASP A 227 7.11 6.22 -9.67
C ASP A 227 8.07 6.64 -8.55
N PRO A 228 9.08 7.48 -8.83
CA PRO A 228 10.08 7.87 -7.84
C PRO A 228 9.49 8.71 -6.69
N VAL A 229 8.46 9.51 -6.95
CA VAL A 229 7.81 10.33 -5.91
C VAL A 229 7.02 9.44 -4.96
N GLN A 230 6.30 8.45 -5.49
CA GLN A 230 5.60 7.46 -4.67
C GLN A 230 6.60 6.62 -3.85
N ASN A 231 7.72 6.23 -4.44
CA ASN A 231 8.78 5.52 -3.74
C ASN A 231 9.37 6.38 -2.59
N LEU A 232 9.62 7.67 -2.79
CA LEU A 232 10.12 8.55 -1.73
C LEU A 232 9.13 8.65 -0.57
N TRP A 233 7.84 8.78 -0.90
CA TRP A 233 6.76 8.80 0.08
C TRP A 233 6.70 7.50 0.89
N GLN A 234 6.72 6.35 0.21
CA GLN A 234 6.75 5.02 0.85
C GLN A 234 8.00 4.85 1.73
N PHE A 235 9.16 5.34 1.31
CA PHE A 235 10.37 5.33 2.13
C PHE A 235 10.16 6.12 3.43
N TYR A 236 9.75 7.39 3.36
CA TYR A 236 9.60 8.22 4.56
C TYR A 236 8.50 7.72 5.51
N GLN A 237 7.44 7.11 4.97
CA GLN A 237 6.41 6.49 5.81
C GLN A 237 6.96 5.39 6.71
N HIS A 238 7.92 4.60 6.21
CA HIS A 238 8.36 3.39 6.89
C HIS A 238 9.74 3.51 7.54
N VAL A 239 10.56 4.50 7.16
CA VAL A 239 11.96 4.62 7.64
C VAL A 239 12.06 4.64 9.17
N THR A 240 11.09 5.25 9.85
CA THR A 240 11.08 5.38 11.32
C THR A 240 10.80 4.08 12.05
N ILE A 241 10.18 3.10 11.39
CA ILE A 241 9.86 1.79 11.97
C ILE A 241 10.76 0.67 11.44
N MET A 242 11.72 0.97 10.55
CA MET A 242 12.68 -0.02 10.04
C MET A 242 13.35 -0.87 11.14
N PRO A 243 13.74 -0.33 12.33
CA PRO A 243 14.32 -1.16 13.38
C PRO A 243 13.39 -2.24 13.97
N LEU A 244 12.08 -2.13 13.75
CA LEU A 244 11.07 -3.11 14.17
C LEU A 244 10.87 -4.23 13.15
N LEU A 245 11.33 -4.04 11.92
CA LEU A 245 11.00 -4.89 10.77
C LEU A 245 12.01 -6.02 10.56
N SER A 246 11.53 -7.06 9.88
CA SER A 246 12.30 -8.12 9.27
C SER A 246 13.29 -7.58 8.24
N ALA A 247 14.33 -8.36 7.97
CA ALA A 247 15.32 -7.99 6.96
C ALA A 247 14.70 -7.83 5.56
N GLY A 248 13.70 -8.64 5.22
CA GLY A 248 13.00 -8.59 3.93
C GLY A 248 12.16 -7.32 3.76
N ALA A 249 11.38 -6.95 4.78
CA ALA A 249 10.62 -5.70 4.78
C ALA A 249 11.55 -4.48 4.75
N ALA A 250 12.62 -4.48 5.55
CA ALA A 250 13.61 -3.41 5.54
C ALA A 250 14.32 -3.27 4.18
N ALA A 251 14.65 -4.37 3.50
CA ALA A 251 15.23 -4.36 2.16
C ALA A 251 14.26 -3.78 1.11
N THR A 252 12.96 -4.03 1.26
CA THR A 252 11.91 -3.43 0.43
C THR A 252 11.89 -1.92 0.56
N ILE A 253 11.93 -1.40 1.79
CA ILE A 253 11.95 0.04 2.07
C ILE A 253 13.21 0.70 1.49
N LYS A 254 14.38 0.05 1.61
CA LYS A 254 15.63 0.52 0.98
C LYS A 254 15.53 0.58 -0.54
N THR A 255 14.80 -0.34 -1.16
CA THR A 255 14.59 -0.31 -2.63
C THR A 255 13.79 0.93 -3.03
N PHE A 256 12.78 1.33 -2.26
CA PHE A 256 12.06 2.57 -2.50
C PHE A 256 12.97 3.79 -2.41
N GLN A 257 13.81 3.85 -1.37
CA GLN A 257 14.81 4.90 -1.21
C GLN A 257 15.73 5.00 -2.44
N GLN A 258 16.33 3.89 -2.86
CA GLN A 258 17.26 3.86 -3.98
C GLN A 258 16.61 4.40 -5.26
N ARG A 259 15.41 3.94 -5.59
CA ARG A 259 14.68 4.39 -6.79
C ARG A 259 14.33 5.87 -6.74
N ALA A 260 13.93 6.37 -5.59
CA ALA A 260 13.61 7.78 -5.38
C ALA A 260 14.87 8.67 -5.50
N PHE A 261 15.91 8.36 -4.74
CA PHE A 261 17.11 9.19 -4.67
C PHE A 261 17.89 9.18 -5.98
N CYS A 262 17.98 8.03 -6.67
CA CYS A 262 18.59 7.95 -7.99
C CYS A 262 17.81 8.78 -9.04
N ALA A 263 16.53 9.07 -8.82
CA ALA A 263 15.72 9.93 -9.68
C ALA A 263 15.75 11.43 -9.28
N GLY A 264 16.40 11.78 -8.16
CA GLY A 264 16.53 13.15 -7.70
C GLY A 264 15.24 13.80 -7.20
N VAL A 265 14.25 13.00 -6.78
CA VAL A 265 13.01 13.53 -6.18
C VAL A 265 13.23 13.95 -4.73
N ASP A 266 12.43 14.93 -4.27
CA ASP A 266 12.50 15.45 -2.91
C ASP A 266 11.10 15.59 -2.25
N CYS A 267 11.06 16.02 -0.99
CA CYS A 267 9.80 16.24 -0.27
C CYS A 267 8.84 17.22 -0.98
N SER A 268 9.35 18.18 -1.76
CA SER A 268 8.49 19.12 -2.51
C SER A 268 7.70 18.41 -3.61
N ASP A 269 8.25 17.35 -4.19
CA ASP A 269 7.56 16.55 -5.21
C ASP A 269 6.46 15.69 -4.58
N ILE A 270 6.67 15.17 -3.37
CA ILE A 270 5.63 14.47 -2.60
C ILE A 270 4.44 15.41 -2.32
N VAL A 271 4.71 16.65 -1.92
CA VAL A 271 3.67 17.65 -1.66
C VAL A 271 2.88 17.94 -2.93
N LYS A 272 3.55 18.24 -4.05
CA LYS A 272 2.89 18.49 -5.34
C LYS A 272 2.04 17.30 -5.78
N TRP A 273 2.56 16.08 -5.64
CA TRP A 273 1.86 14.85 -6.03
C TRP A 273 0.58 14.64 -5.20
N HIS A 274 0.66 14.80 -3.88
CA HIS A 274 -0.52 14.69 -3.02
C HIS A 274 -1.52 15.80 -3.27
N GLU A 275 -1.10 17.07 -3.30
CA GLU A 275 -2.01 18.21 -3.52
C GLU A 275 -2.70 18.11 -4.89
N GLY A 276 -1.97 17.65 -5.92
CA GLY A 276 -2.53 17.40 -7.26
C GLY A 276 -3.59 16.29 -7.29
N ARG A 277 -3.56 15.33 -6.36
CA ARG A 277 -4.52 14.21 -6.29
C ARG A 277 -5.92 14.64 -5.86
N PHE A 278 -6.04 15.74 -5.11
CA PHE A 278 -7.31 16.18 -4.54
C PHE A 278 -8.03 17.26 -5.37
N GLY A 279 -7.45 17.68 -6.50
CA GLY A 279 -8.06 18.69 -7.39
C GLY A 279 -8.44 19.98 -6.66
N GLU A 280 -9.54 20.60 -7.07
CA GLU A 280 -10.03 21.86 -6.49
C GLU A 280 -10.61 21.70 -5.07
N ALA A 281 -11.08 20.51 -4.71
CA ALA A 281 -11.65 20.25 -3.39
C ALA A 281 -10.58 20.25 -2.28
N GLY A 282 -9.33 19.96 -2.64
CA GLY A 282 -8.20 19.90 -1.72
C GLY A 282 -8.27 18.70 -0.77
N PRO A 283 -7.15 18.42 -0.07
CA PRO A 283 -7.07 17.30 0.88
C PRO A 283 -8.02 17.51 2.07
N ASP A 284 -8.61 16.42 2.55
CA ASP A 284 -9.34 16.43 3.84
C ASP A 284 -8.39 16.68 5.03
N ALA A 285 -8.95 16.87 6.22
CA ALA A 285 -8.16 17.18 7.42
C ALA A 285 -7.12 16.11 7.79
N LYS A 286 -7.36 14.83 7.45
CA LYS A 286 -6.40 13.74 7.68
C LYS A 286 -5.23 13.88 6.71
N TRP A 287 -5.53 14.04 5.42
CA TRP A 287 -4.52 14.20 4.38
C TRP A 287 -3.74 15.50 4.51
N GLN A 288 -4.36 16.59 4.95
CA GLN A 288 -3.66 17.84 5.25
C GLN A 288 -2.56 17.62 6.29
N LYS A 289 -2.90 17.03 7.45
CA LYS A 289 -1.90 16.71 8.49
C LYS A 289 -0.79 15.79 7.97
N HIS A 290 -1.13 14.87 7.08
CA HIS A 290 -0.13 13.99 6.46
C HIS A 290 0.84 14.76 5.55
N ILE A 291 0.31 15.62 4.68
CA ILE A 291 1.09 16.44 3.74
C ILE A 291 1.99 17.44 4.49
N GLU A 292 1.51 18.02 5.60
CA GLU A 292 2.30 18.94 6.44
C GLU A 292 3.60 18.30 6.97
N MET A 293 3.69 16.96 7.08
CA MET A 293 4.96 16.30 7.46
C MET A 293 6.07 16.47 6.41
N PHE A 294 5.73 16.77 5.15
CA PHE A 294 6.65 16.91 4.02
C PHE A 294 6.88 18.37 3.60
N LYS A 295 6.12 19.32 4.14
CA LYS A 295 6.31 20.76 3.89
C LYS A 295 7.46 21.34 4.72
N PRO A 296 7.98 22.53 4.39
CA PRO A 296 8.99 23.21 5.20
C PRO A 296 8.60 23.29 6.69
N GLY A 297 9.48 22.82 7.57
CA GLY A 297 9.23 22.70 9.03
C GLY A 297 8.44 21.45 9.45
N GLY A 298 8.09 20.59 8.48
CA GLY A 298 7.59 19.26 8.71
C GLY A 298 8.72 18.27 8.97
N ARG A 299 8.42 17.21 9.73
CA ARG A 299 9.45 16.26 10.19
C ARG A 299 10.28 15.63 9.07
N TYR A 300 9.67 15.30 7.93
CA TYR A 300 10.36 14.60 6.84
C TYR A 300 11.14 15.57 5.98
N TYR A 301 10.62 16.78 5.81
CA TYR A 301 11.39 17.87 5.22
C TYR A 301 12.67 18.14 6.04
N ASP A 302 12.56 18.23 7.36
CA ASP A 302 13.71 18.50 8.22
C ASP A 302 14.72 17.34 8.22
N ILE A 303 14.23 16.09 8.27
CA ILE A 303 15.08 14.89 8.13
C ILE A 303 15.80 14.90 6.78
N GLU A 304 15.10 15.19 5.68
CA GLU A 304 15.71 15.28 4.35
C GLU A 304 16.83 16.32 4.31
N LYS A 305 16.61 17.51 4.87
CA LYS A 305 17.65 18.56 4.91
C LYS A 305 18.85 18.15 5.76
N ILE A 306 18.62 17.47 6.89
CA ILE A 306 19.70 16.93 7.71
C ILE A 306 20.49 15.88 6.93
N LEU A 307 19.82 14.93 6.28
CA LEU A 307 20.46 13.88 5.48
C LEU A 307 21.30 14.46 4.34
N LEU A 308 20.75 15.43 3.59
CA LEU A 308 21.46 16.10 2.51
C LEU A 308 22.66 16.92 3.02
N SER A 309 22.57 17.51 4.23
CA SER A 309 23.70 18.27 4.80
C SER A 309 24.94 17.41 5.08
N PHE A 310 24.78 16.11 5.35
CA PHE A 310 25.91 15.19 5.53
C PHE A 310 26.58 14.81 4.20
N VAL A 311 25.87 14.94 3.07
CA VAL A 311 26.44 14.67 1.74
C VAL A 311 27.38 15.80 1.31
N ASP A 312 27.13 17.02 1.77
CA ASP A 312 27.88 18.22 1.38
C ASP A 312 29.22 18.41 2.14
N GLU A 313 29.37 17.88 3.36
CA GLU A 313 30.56 18.14 4.19
C GLU A 313 31.76 17.22 3.91
N ASP A 314 31.53 15.96 3.50
CA ASP A 314 32.60 14.96 3.35
C ASP A 314 32.92 14.58 1.90
N GLY A 315 32.25 15.17 0.91
CA GLY A 315 32.49 14.88 -0.50
C GLY A 315 32.25 13.41 -0.87
N TYR A 316 31.43 12.69 -0.10
CA TYR A 316 30.95 11.36 -0.48
C TYR A 316 30.02 11.51 -1.69
N THR A 317 30.61 11.46 -2.88
CA THR A 317 29.92 11.22 -4.16
C THR A 317 29.49 9.75 -4.27
N GLY A 318 28.97 9.18 -3.19
CA GLY A 318 28.17 7.97 -3.33
C GLY A 318 26.84 8.46 -3.88
N ASP A 319 26.56 8.14 -5.14
CA ASP A 319 25.26 8.31 -5.81
C ASP A 319 24.18 8.24 -4.73
N GLY A 320 23.44 9.32 -4.46
CA GLY A 320 22.73 9.58 -3.20
C GLY A 320 21.81 8.46 -2.66
N CYS A 321 21.62 7.41 -3.45
CA CYS A 321 21.05 6.10 -3.18
C CYS A 321 21.70 5.33 -1.99
N ASP A 322 22.94 5.65 -1.56
CA ASP A 322 23.62 4.98 -0.42
C ASP A 322 23.76 5.84 0.87
N ALA A 323 23.23 7.07 0.90
CA ALA A 323 23.53 8.07 1.93
C ALA A 323 22.91 7.83 3.34
N LEU A 324 22.41 6.64 3.65
CA LEU A 324 22.00 6.30 5.03
C LEU A 324 23.08 5.48 5.74
N PRO A 325 23.30 5.71 7.05
CA PRO A 325 24.18 4.85 7.86
C PRO A 325 23.76 3.38 7.70
N SER A 326 24.73 2.49 7.45
CA SER A 326 24.44 1.06 7.40
C SER A 326 23.85 0.61 8.74
N TYR A 327 22.56 0.28 8.76
CA TYR A 327 21.88 -0.31 9.92
C TYR A 327 22.27 -1.78 10.17
N GLU A 328 23.46 -2.20 9.75
CA GLU A 328 24.02 -3.48 10.16
C GLU A 328 24.38 -3.38 11.65
N LYS A 329 23.65 -4.13 12.46
CA LYS A 329 23.82 -4.20 13.92
C LYS A 329 25.29 -4.41 14.27
N LYS A 330 25.84 -3.51 15.10
CA LYS A 330 26.93 -3.85 16.01
C LYS A 330 26.38 -4.63 17.20
#